data_AF-A0A660V1C8-F1
#
_entry.id   AF-A0A660V1C8-F1
#
_cell.length_a   1.000
_cell.length_b   1.000
_cell.length_c   1.000
_cell.angle_alpha   90.00
_cell.angle_beta   90.00
_cell.angle_gamma   90.00
#
_symmetry.space_group_name_H-M   'P 1'
#
loop_
_entity.id
_entity.type
_entity.pdbx_description
1 polymer ?
#
loop_
_entity_poly.entity_id
_entity_poly.type
_entity_poly.pdbx_seq_one_letter_code
_entity_poly.pdbx_strand_id
1 'polypeptide(L)'
;MEQQISFKDYIVVSCGTLGPELTHLRETGFLDAKKIVYTKPGRHEVPRELESQLIQKINTAKEHSKKIIIVYGGKFCYVNVDNPYRTMDTIIQEQGTAISISRINATHCMDMLADEKQRDQISKGKKTWWLTPGWIIYRSHVFQDWDKGKANENFPQHTGGAVLLDGIDFWDKYCQEHPEKILEFSDWMGIEIRPYKITLDRLKNLFTDCVVSDLEKEIAELKSRLPAHSAKPSMIQQLEQLEEKLEKLRGIKLIAPCHCTKYTQKIRARYAGEFRRIQAGGVIEI
;
A
#
# COMPACT_ATOMS: atom_id res chain seq x y z
N MET A 1 14.77 -19.96 -13.45
CA MET A 1 13.58 -19.10 -13.56
C MET A 1 13.13 -18.81 -12.14
N GLU A 2 13.51 -17.66 -11.61
CA GLU A 2 13.22 -17.30 -10.22
C GLU A 2 11.74 -17.01 -10.06
N GLN A 3 11.12 -17.66 -9.08
CA GLN A 3 9.69 -17.54 -8.81
C GLN A 3 9.46 -16.21 -8.08
N GLN A 4 9.19 -15.17 -8.87
CA GLN A 4 8.71 -13.88 -8.39
C GLN A 4 7.43 -14.07 -7.56
N ILE A 5 7.29 -13.27 -6.50
CA ILE A 5 6.09 -13.27 -5.64
C ILE A 5 4.86 -13.14 -6.54
N SER A 6 3.90 -14.07 -6.41
CA SER A 6 2.69 -14.05 -7.22
C SER A 6 1.46 -13.77 -6.36
N PHE A 7 0.63 -12.90 -6.90
CA PHE A 7 -0.63 -12.43 -6.38
C PHE A 7 -1.82 -12.95 -7.21
N LYS A 8 -1.63 -13.89 -8.15
CA LYS A 8 -2.71 -14.39 -9.04
C LYS A 8 -3.92 -14.96 -8.32
N ASP A 9 -3.73 -15.48 -7.11
CA ASP A 9 -4.82 -15.98 -6.28
C ASP A 9 -5.48 -14.89 -5.43
N TYR A 10 -5.01 -13.65 -5.51
CA TYR A 10 -5.48 -12.54 -4.70
C TYR A 10 -6.38 -11.59 -5.49
N ILE A 11 -7.38 -11.04 -4.80
CA ILE A 11 -8.07 -9.83 -5.22
C ILE A 11 -7.65 -8.69 -4.29
N VAL A 12 -7.31 -7.56 -4.87
CA VAL A 12 -6.93 -6.36 -4.11
C VAL A 12 -8.13 -5.43 -4.03
N VAL A 13 -8.49 -4.97 -2.84
CA VAL A 13 -9.50 -3.94 -2.61
C VAL A 13 -8.79 -2.69 -2.10
N SER A 14 -8.93 -1.56 -2.79
CA SER A 14 -8.17 -0.34 -2.47
C SER A 14 -9.02 0.93 -2.57
N CYS A 15 -8.60 2.00 -1.88
CA CYS A 15 -9.08 3.33 -2.18
C CYS A 15 -8.58 3.77 -3.57
N GLY A 16 -9.44 4.40 -4.37
CA GLY A 16 -9.04 4.90 -5.69
C GLY A 16 -7.87 5.90 -5.67
N THR A 17 -7.56 6.53 -4.52
CA THR A 17 -6.40 7.43 -4.39
C THR A 17 -5.04 6.73 -4.50
N LEU A 18 -4.98 5.41 -4.33
CA LEU A 18 -3.78 4.59 -4.57
C LEU A 18 -3.82 3.90 -5.95
N GLY A 19 -4.83 4.23 -6.77
CA GLY A 19 -5.02 3.68 -8.11
C GLY A 19 -3.78 3.82 -9.01
N PRO A 20 -3.14 5.01 -9.09
CA PRO A 20 -1.97 5.21 -9.94
C PRO A 20 -0.80 4.27 -9.60
N GLU A 21 -0.45 4.16 -8.32
CA GLU A 21 0.67 3.33 -7.85
C GLU A 21 0.37 1.84 -8.03
N LEU A 22 -0.86 1.41 -7.74
CA LEU A 22 -1.27 0.02 -7.95
C LEU A 22 -1.32 -0.36 -9.44
N THR A 23 -1.70 0.58 -10.31
CA THR A 23 -1.68 0.38 -11.76
C THR A 23 -0.24 0.24 -12.24
N HIS A 24 0.65 1.13 -11.80
CA HIS A 24 2.07 1.05 -12.13
C HIS A 24 2.70 -0.27 -11.66
N LEU A 25 2.40 -0.74 -10.44
CA LEU A 25 2.88 -2.04 -9.95
C LEU A 25 2.38 -3.22 -10.79
N ARG A 26 1.16 -3.14 -11.33
CA ARG A 26 0.63 -4.14 -12.26
C ARG A 26 1.34 -4.10 -13.61
N GLU A 27 1.50 -2.92 -14.19
CA GLU A 27 2.11 -2.72 -15.51
C GLU A 27 3.59 -3.10 -15.53
N THR A 28 4.30 -2.85 -14.42
CA THR A 28 5.70 -3.27 -14.23
C THR A 28 5.86 -4.75 -13.86
N GLY A 29 4.75 -5.50 -13.77
CA GLY A 29 4.76 -6.94 -13.55
C GLY A 29 4.99 -7.37 -12.10
N PHE A 30 5.05 -6.44 -11.14
CA PHE A 30 5.16 -6.80 -9.72
C PHE A 30 3.83 -7.33 -9.16
N LEU A 31 2.71 -6.67 -9.48
CA LEU A 31 1.39 -6.99 -8.95
C LEU A 31 0.51 -7.69 -10.00
N ASP A 32 0.64 -9.01 -10.11
CA ASP A 32 -0.14 -9.87 -11.00
C ASP A 32 -1.48 -10.35 -10.38
N ALA A 33 -2.09 -9.51 -9.53
CA ALA A 33 -3.34 -9.82 -8.85
C ALA A 33 -4.50 -10.08 -9.83
N LYS A 34 -5.33 -11.10 -9.52
CA LYS A 34 -6.47 -11.53 -10.35
C LYS A 34 -7.37 -10.36 -10.76
N LYS A 35 -7.63 -9.47 -9.80
CA LYS A 35 -8.38 -8.24 -9.99
C LYS A 35 -7.96 -7.22 -8.93
N ILE A 36 -8.01 -5.94 -9.29
CA ILE A 36 -7.97 -4.85 -8.33
C ILE A 36 -9.32 -4.15 -8.42
N VAL A 37 -9.99 -3.97 -7.29
CA VAL A 37 -11.27 -3.26 -7.19
C VAL A 37 -11.10 -2.04 -6.30
N TYR A 38 -11.75 -0.95 -6.69
CA TYR A 38 -11.61 0.33 -6.02
C TYR A 38 -12.91 0.79 -5.37
N THR A 39 -12.83 1.37 -4.17
CA THR A 39 -13.89 2.29 -3.72
C THR A 39 -13.68 3.66 -4.35
N LYS A 40 -14.71 4.50 -4.30
CA LYS A 40 -14.61 5.90 -4.71
C LYS A 40 -13.47 6.58 -3.92
N PRO A 41 -12.61 7.39 -4.58
CA PRO A 41 -11.61 8.20 -3.89
C PRO A 41 -12.24 9.12 -2.83
N GLY A 42 -11.50 9.41 -1.77
CA GLY A 42 -11.88 10.44 -0.79
C GLY A 42 -13.01 10.08 0.18
N ARG A 43 -13.52 8.85 0.18
CA ARG A 43 -14.63 8.47 1.11
C ARG A 43 -14.24 8.45 2.60
N HIS A 44 -12.98 8.71 2.97
CA HIS A 44 -12.61 8.86 4.39
C HIS A 44 -13.33 10.05 5.06
N GLU A 45 -13.75 11.05 4.28
CA GLU A 45 -14.59 12.17 4.74
C GLU A 45 -16.04 11.74 5.03
N VAL A 46 -16.49 10.59 4.48
CA VAL A 46 -17.86 10.06 4.66
C VAL A 46 -17.79 8.60 5.11
N PRO A 47 -17.47 8.34 6.40
CA PRO A 47 -17.22 6.98 6.91
C PRO A 47 -18.34 5.98 6.62
N ARG A 48 -19.60 6.38 6.72
CA ARG A 48 -20.76 5.50 6.43
C ARG A 48 -20.77 5.01 4.97
N GLU A 49 -20.47 5.90 4.01
CA GLU A 49 -20.35 5.52 2.61
C GLU A 49 -19.12 4.63 2.36
N LEU A 50 -17.99 4.94 3.01
CA LEU A 50 -16.77 4.15 2.89
C LEU A 50 -17.00 2.71 3.36
N GLU A 51 -17.59 2.52 4.54
CA GLU A 51 -17.88 1.19 5.07
C GLU A 51 -18.83 0.41 4.17
N SER A 52 -19.92 1.03 3.73
CA SER A 52 -20.85 0.40 2.80
C SER A 52 -20.16 -0.05 1.50
N GLN A 53 -19.35 0.83 0.89
CA GLN A 53 -18.59 0.50 -0.31
C GLN A 53 -17.55 -0.58 -0.06
N LEU A 54 -16.82 -0.52 1.06
CA LEU A 54 -15.80 -1.51 1.39
C LEU A 54 -16.41 -2.90 1.55
N ILE A 55 -17.50 -3.02 2.31
CA ILE A 55 -18.23 -4.29 2.49
C ILE A 55 -18.73 -4.80 1.14
N GLN A 56 -19.31 -3.93 0.31
CA GLN A 56 -19.76 -4.30 -1.03
C GLN A 56 -18.61 -4.83 -1.89
N LYS A 57 -17.46 -4.13 -1.94
CA LYS A 57 -16.30 -4.55 -2.73
C LYS A 57 -15.67 -5.83 -2.21
N ILE A 58 -15.63 -6.01 -0.90
CA ILE A 58 -15.20 -7.26 -0.28
C ILE A 58 -16.11 -8.40 -0.72
N ASN A 59 -17.44 -8.24 -0.60
CA ASN A 59 -18.41 -9.28 -0.98
C ASN A 59 -18.28 -9.68 -2.46
N THR A 60 -18.16 -8.71 -3.37
CA THR A 60 -17.87 -9.01 -4.79
C THR A 60 -16.52 -9.70 -4.98
N ALA A 61 -15.50 -9.36 -4.20
CA ALA A 61 -14.22 -10.06 -4.25
C ALA A 61 -14.32 -11.52 -3.79
N LYS A 62 -15.16 -11.82 -2.79
CA LYS A 62 -15.38 -13.20 -2.28
C LYS A 62 -15.89 -14.15 -3.36
N GLU A 63 -16.68 -13.64 -4.30
CA GLU A 63 -17.24 -14.42 -5.42
C GLU A 63 -16.16 -14.94 -6.37
N HIS A 64 -14.97 -14.35 -6.35
CA HIS A 64 -13.92 -14.59 -7.33
C HIS A 64 -12.61 -15.10 -6.73
N SER A 65 -12.37 -14.89 -5.44
CA SER A 65 -11.22 -15.44 -4.74
C SER A 65 -11.46 -15.67 -3.24
N LYS A 66 -10.76 -16.66 -2.69
CA LYS A 66 -10.64 -16.93 -1.24
C LYS A 66 -9.55 -16.09 -0.56
N LYS A 67 -8.74 -15.33 -1.31
CA LYS A 67 -7.68 -14.47 -0.76
C LYS A 67 -7.89 -13.04 -1.19
N ILE A 68 -7.96 -12.14 -0.22
CA ILE A 68 -8.19 -10.71 -0.44
C ILE A 68 -7.13 -9.90 0.29
N ILE A 69 -6.52 -8.93 -0.40
CA ILE A 69 -5.65 -7.92 0.20
C ILE A 69 -6.37 -6.58 0.22
N ILE A 70 -6.52 -6.00 1.42
CA ILE A 70 -7.12 -4.69 1.65
C ILE A 70 -6.02 -3.63 1.73
N VAL A 71 -6.07 -2.64 0.85
CA VAL A 71 -5.11 -1.53 0.74
C VAL A 71 -5.74 -0.27 1.34
N TYR A 72 -5.83 -0.27 2.67
CA TYR A 72 -6.29 0.86 3.49
C TYR A 72 -5.39 1.05 4.71
N GLY A 73 -5.22 2.30 5.12
CA GLY A 73 -4.58 2.64 6.38
C GLY A 73 -5.51 2.29 7.56
N GLY A 74 -4.92 1.92 8.69
CA GLY A 74 -5.67 1.46 9.86
C GLY A 74 -6.33 2.57 10.68
N LYS A 75 -5.74 3.76 10.77
CA LYS A 75 -6.19 4.81 11.70
C LYS A 75 -7.07 5.88 11.06
N PHE A 76 -6.61 6.52 10.00
CA PHE A 76 -7.25 7.73 9.48
C PHE A 76 -7.96 7.54 8.14
N CYS A 77 -7.87 6.35 7.54
CA CYS A 77 -8.68 6.06 6.36
C CYS A 77 -10.15 5.83 6.72
N TYR A 78 -10.47 5.47 7.97
CA TYR A 78 -11.83 5.34 8.49
C TYR A 78 -11.83 5.79 9.95
N VAL A 79 -12.54 6.88 10.24
CA VAL A 79 -12.71 7.40 11.60
C VAL A 79 -14.19 7.52 11.86
N ASN A 80 -14.71 6.73 12.80
CA ASN A 80 -16.11 6.80 13.19
C ASN A 80 -16.23 7.61 14.49
N VAL A 81 -16.77 8.82 14.38
CA VAL A 81 -16.91 9.76 15.49
C VAL A 81 -17.98 9.29 16.49
N ASP A 82 -19.02 8.61 16.00
CA ASP A 82 -20.12 8.08 16.82
C ASP A 82 -19.69 6.83 17.60
N ASN A 83 -18.78 6.02 17.04
CA ASN A 83 -18.26 4.81 17.65
C ASN A 83 -16.75 4.64 17.37
N PRO A 84 -15.87 5.11 18.27
CA PRO A 84 -14.42 5.02 18.09
C PRO A 84 -13.85 3.59 18.04
N TYR A 85 -14.60 2.60 18.53
CA TYR A 85 -14.19 1.18 18.44
C TYR A 85 -14.49 0.56 17.08
N ARG A 86 -15.33 1.22 16.26
CA ARG A 86 -15.53 0.83 14.87
C ARG A 86 -14.31 1.30 14.07
N THR A 87 -13.45 0.36 13.72
CA THR A 87 -12.23 0.61 12.94
C THR A 87 -12.25 -0.15 11.63
N MET A 88 -11.34 0.23 10.72
CA MET A 88 -11.08 -0.51 9.49
C MET A 88 -10.84 -2.01 9.76
N ASP A 89 -10.08 -2.32 10.81
CA ASP A 89 -9.77 -3.71 11.18
C ASP A 89 -11.02 -4.47 11.67
N THR A 90 -11.88 -3.84 12.49
CA THR A 90 -13.13 -4.49 12.93
C THR A 90 -14.08 -4.75 11.77
N ILE A 91 -14.19 -3.83 10.81
CA ILE A 91 -15.02 -4.01 9.61
C ILE A 91 -14.53 -5.21 8.82
N ILE A 92 -13.20 -5.31 8.60
CA ILE A 92 -12.59 -6.39 7.83
C ILE A 92 -12.74 -7.74 8.54
N GLN A 93 -12.51 -7.80 9.85
CA GLN A 93 -12.60 -9.02 10.65
C GLN A 93 -14.00 -9.65 10.57
N GLU A 94 -15.06 -8.84 10.61
CA GLU A 94 -16.45 -9.30 10.45
C GLU A 94 -16.72 -9.94 9.08
N GLN A 95 -15.92 -9.62 8.06
CA GLN A 95 -16.07 -10.19 6.72
C GLN A 95 -15.28 -11.50 6.53
N GLY A 96 -14.40 -11.87 7.46
CA GLY A 96 -13.40 -12.92 7.30
C GLY A 96 -13.87 -14.35 7.48
N THR A 97 -15.19 -14.63 7.49
CA THR A 97 -15.67 -16.01 7.63
C THR A 97 -15.33 -16.82 6.37
N ALA A 98 -14.54 -17.89 6.54
CA ALA A 98 -14.16 -18.87 5.52
C ALA A 98 -13.25 -18.39 4.37
N ILE A 99 -12.68 -17.17 4.44
CA ILE A 99 -11.71 -16.65 3.46
C ILE A 99 -10.54 -15.96 4.15
N SER A 100 -9.38 -15.92 3.49
CA SER A 100 -8.24 -15.14 3.97
C SER A 100 -8.40 -13.68 3.54
N ILE A 101 -8.54 -12.79 4.52
CA ILE A 101 -8.46 -11.35 4.30
C ILE A 101 -7.28 -10.80 5.09
N SER A 102 -6.33 -10.19 4.38
CA SER A 102 -5.20 -9.48 4.96
C SER A 102 -5.26 -8.00 4.57
N ARG A 103 -4.80 -7.12 5.46
CA ARG A 103 -4.71 -5.68 5.22
C ARG A 103 -3.25 -5.27 5.21
N ILE A 104 -2.90 -4.33 4.32
CA ILE A 104 -1.60 -3.66 4.36
C ILE A 104 -1.39 -3.02 5.73
N ASN A 105 -0.26 -3.31 6.36
CA ASN A 105 0.09 -2.75 7.66
C ASN A 105 0.65 -1.32 7.54
N ALA A 106 -0.24 -0.37 7.25
CA ALA A 106 0.03 1.06 7.26
C ALA A 106 -0.97 1.80 8.14
N THR A 107 -0.55 2.92 8.74
CA THR A 107 -1.40 3.76 9.58
C THR A 107 -2.28 4.66 8.72
N HIS A 108 -1.68 5.34 7.74
CA HIS A 108 -2.36 6.19 6.75
C HIS A 108 -2.09 5.71 5.31
N CYS A 109 -2.81 6.28 4.34
CA CYS A 109 -2.59 5.97 2.93
C CYS A 109 -1.19 6.38 2.42
N MET A 110 -0.69 7.57 2.81
CA MET A 110 0.67 8.01 2.49
C MET A 110 1.75 7.15 3.17
N ASP A 111 1.45 6.53 4.32
CA ASP A 111 2.38 5.62 5.00
C ASP A 111 2.59 4.30 4.25
N MET A 112 1.82 4.05 3.19
CA MET A 112 2.09 2.94 2.28
C MET A 112 3.26 3.25 1.32
N LEU A 113 3.49 4.53 1.06
CA LEU A 113 4.54 5.02 0.16
C LEU A 113 5.78 5.47 0.92
N ALA A 114 5.60 6.20 2.03
CA ALA A 114 6.68 6.63 2.92
C ALA A 114 6.20 6.57 4.37
N ASP A 115 6.87 5.77 5.22
CA ASP A 115 6.56 5.75 6.65
C ASP A 115 6.87 7.07 7.35
N GLU A 116 6.40 7.19 8.58
CA GLU A 116 6.65 8.33 9.46
C GLU A 116 8.13 8.71 9.52
N LYS A 117 9.05 7.75 9.68
CA LYS A 117 10.48 8.03 9.73
C LYS A 117 11.01 8.62 8.42
N GLN A 118 10.58 8.10 7.28
CA GLN A 118 10.93 8.65 5.98
C GLN A 118 10.31 10.04 5.77
N ARG A 119 9.05 10.23 6.17
CA ARG A 119 8.34 11.53 6.11
C ARG A 119 9.00 12.59 6.99
N ASP A 120 9.49 12.22 8.17
CA ASP A 120 10.24 13.12 9.05
C ASP A 120 11.57 13.55 8.44
N GLN A 121 12.27 12.64 7.76
CA GLN A 121 13.50 12.94 7.04
C GLN A 121 13.25 13.88 5.86
N ILE A 122 12.20 13.63 5.09
CA ILE A 122 11.82 14.44 3.93
C ILE A 122 11.40 15.85 4.39
N SER A 123 10.58 15.94 5.43
CA SER A 123 10.07 17.22 5.94
C SER A 123 11.10 18.05 6.68
N LYS A 124 12.18 17.42 7.18
CA LYS A 124 13.23 18.05 8.01
C LYS A 124 12.63 18.79 9.21
N GLY A 125 11.60 18.20 9.82
CA GLY A 125 10.89 18.74 10.98
C GLY A 125 9.88 19.84 10.67
N LYS A 126 9.61 20.16 9.39
CA LYS A 126 8.57 21.12 9.01
C LYS A 126 7.19 20.46 8.94
N LYS A 127 6.15 21.18 9.34
CA LYS A 127 4.76 20.73 9.16
C LYS A 127 4.45 20.64 7.66
N THR A 128 4.21 19.43 7.17
CA THR A 128 4.11 19.15 5.73
C THR A 128 2.80 18.43 5.44
N TRP A 129 2.10 18.88 4.39
CA TRP A 129 0.93 18.18 3.88
C TRP A 129 1.35 17.09 2.89
N TRP A 130 0.96 15.84 3.10
CA TRP A 130 1.40 14.71 2.27
C TRP A 130 0.37 14.34 1.22
N LEU A 131 0.80 14.23 -0.03
CA LEU A 131 -0.04 13.89 -1.17
C LEU A 131 0.49 12.64 -1.86
N THR A 132 -0.41 11.85 -2.44
CA THR A 132 -0.08 10.85 -3.48
C THR A 132 -0.64 11.34 -4.83
N PRO A 133 -0.15 10.84 -5.97
CA PRO A 133 -0.73 11.10 -7.28
C PRO A 133 -2.26 11.09 -7.33
N GLY A 134 -2.92 10.12 -6.68
CA GLY A 134 -4.38 10.07 -6.66
C GLY A 134 -5.05 11.23 -5.90
N TRP A 135 -4.38 11.86 -4.93
CA TRP A 135 -4.90 13.09 -4.29
C TRP A 135 -4.93 14.26 -5.26
N ILE A 136 -3.98 14.34 -6.18
CA ILE A 136 -3.97 15.36 -7.24
C ILE A 136 -5.08 15.08 -8.26
N ILE A 137 -5.14 13.85 -8.79
CA ILE A 137 -6.11 13.44 -9.83
C ILE A 137 -7.55 13.58 -9.31
N TYR A 138 -7.80 13.15 -8.08
CA TYR A 138 -9.13 13.08 -7.49
C TYR A 138 -9.38 14.17 -6.45
N ARG A 139 -8.70 15.32 -6.55
CA ARG A 139 -8.84 16.45 -5.60
C ARG A 139 -10.30 16.75 -5.25
N SER A 140 -11.17 16.89 -6.24
CA SER A 140 -12.60 17.22 -6.02
C SER A 140 -13.36 16.14 -5.25
N HIS A 141 -12.92 14.88 -5.30
CA HIS A 141 -13.51 13.80 -4.53
C HIS A 141 -12.96 13.72 -3.10
N VAL A 142 -11.67 14.01 -2.94
CA VAL A 142 -10.98 13.99 -1.65
C VAL A 142 -11.38 15.17 -0.78
N PHE A 143 -11.59 16.34 -1.39
CA PHE A 143 -11.97 17.58 -0.73
C PHE A 143 -13.39 18.02 -1.09
N GLN A 144 -14.30 17.07 -1.34
CA GLN A 144 -15.65 17.38 -1.86
C GLN A 144 -16.46 18.33 -0.96
N ASP A 145 -16.23 18.27 0.36
CA ASP A 145 -16.98 19.03 1.38
C ASP A 145 -16.16 20.24 1.88
N TRP A 146 -15.08 20.59 1.18
CA TRP A 146 -14.18 21.68 1.52
C TRP A 146 -14.42 22.87 0.60
N ASP A 147 -14.83 23.99 1.19
CA ASP A 147 -14.83 25.29 0.52
C ASP A 147 -13.47 26.00 0.67
N LYS A 148 -13.37 27.21 0.11
CA LYS A 148 -12.17 28.04 0.24
C LYS A 148 -11.89 28.46 1.69
N GLY A 149 -12.93 28.60 2.52
CA GLY A 149 -12.79 28.96 3.94
C GLY A 149 -12.07 27.86 4.72
N LYS A 150 -12.58 26.63 4.65
CA LYS A 150 -11.96 25.45 5.26
C LYS A 150 -10.53 25.23 4.77
N ALA A 151 -10.28 25.41 3.48
CA ALA A 151 -8.92 25.33 2.94
C ALA A 151 -7.97 26.34 3.59
N ASN A 152 -8.39 27.61 3.68
CA ASN A 152 -7.63 28.70 4.29
C ASN A 152 -7.40 28.51 5.80
N GLU A 153 -8.29 27.82 6.50
CA GLU A 153 -8.14 27.50 7.92
C GLU A 153 -7.15 26.35 8.15
N ASN A 154 -7.11 25.38 7.23
CA ASN A 154 -6.41 24.11 7.46
C ASN A 154 -5.04 24.02 6.80
N PHE A 155 -4.82 24.58 5.61
CA PHE A 155 -3.56 24.41 4.89
C PHE A 155 -2.42 25.34 5.34
N PRO A 156 -2.62 26.65 5.61
CA PRO A 156 -1.51 27.58 5.87
C PRO A 156 -0.62 27.23 7.08
N GLN A 157 -1.10 26.42 8.03
CA GLN A 157 -0.28 25.91 9.14
C GLN A 157 0.85 24.95 8.71
N HIS A 158 0.82 24.44 7.47
CA HIS A 158 1.83 23.54 6.93
C HIS A 158 3.00 24.35 6.37
N THR A 159 3.86 24.83 7.27
CA THR A 159 5.03 25.68 6.95
C THR A 159 6.08 25.02 6.05
N GLY A 160 6.02 23.71 5.86
CA GLY A 160 6.81 22.94 4.90
C GLY A 160 6.21 22.86 3.50
N GLY A 161 4.99 23.38 3.30
CA GLY A 161 4.21 23.22 2.09
C GLY A 161 3.56 21.84 1.98
N ALA A 162 3.14 21.50 0.77
CA ALA A 162 2.67 20.17 0.42
C ALA A 162 3.76 19.40 -0.34
N VAL A 163 3.93 18.14 0.02
CA VAL A 163 4.86 17.22 -0.64
C VAL A 163 4.09 16.08 -1.28
N LEU A 164 4.23 15.97 -2.60
CA LEU A 164 3.75 14.86 -3.39
C LEU A 164 4.78 13.73 -3.40
N LEU A 165 4.44 12.59 -2.83
CA LEU A 165 5.24 11.37 -2.90
C LEU A 165 5.10 10.74 -4.29
N ASP A 166 6.07 11.00 -5.16
CA ASP A 166 6.04 10.56 -6.56
C ASP A 166 6.91 9.32 -6.76
N GLY A 167 6.27 8.16 -6.81
CA GLY A 167 6.93 6.87 -7.05
C GLY A 167 6.78 6.32 -8.48
N ILE A 168 6.13 7.06 -9.37
CA ILE A 168 5.71 6.57 -10.70
C ILE A 168 5.98 7.57 -11.83
N ASP A 169 6.82 8.58 -11.55
CA ASP A 169 7.10 9.70 -12.45
C ASP A 169 5.84 10.45 -12.91
N PHE A 170 4.88 10.58 -11.99
CA PHE A 170 3.62 11.27 -12.23
C PHE A 170 3.80 12.77 -12.45
N TRP A 171 4.65 13.41 -11.64
CA TRP A 171 4.68 14.88 -11.56
C TRP A 171 5.02 15.54 -12.89
N ASP A 172 6.12 15.11 -13.51
CA ASP A 172 6.64 15.75 -14.72
C ASP A 172 5.64 15.63 -15.88
N LYS A 173 5.05 14.46 -16.04
CA LYS A 173 4.02 14.20 -17.04
C LYS A 173 2.76 15.04 -16.78
N TYR A 174 2.28 15.04 -15.53
CA TYR A 174 1.04 15.73 -15.18
C TYR A 174 1.17 17.26 -15.27
N CYS A 175 2.34 17.82 -14.93
CA CYS A 175 2.61 19.24 -15.11
C CYS A 175 2.68 19.64 -16.59
N GLN A 176 3.10 18.76 -17.49
CA GLN A 176 3.11 19.02 -18.93
C GLN A 176 1.69 18.96 -19.52
N GLU A 177 0.90 17.97 -19.10
CA GLU A 177 -0.45 17.73 -19.64
C GLU A 177 -1.52 18.64 -19.03
N HIS A 178 -1.38 18.96 -17.73
CA HIS A 178 -2.39 19.66 -16.92
C HIS A 178 -1.78 20.68 -15.93
N PRO A 179 -0.96 21.64 -16.38
CA PRO A 179 -0.35 22.64 -15.51
C PRO A 179 -1.38 23.47 -14.72
N GLU A 180 -2.52 23.78 -15.33
CA GLU A 180 -3.60 24.55 -14.72
C GLU A 180 -4.15 23.90 -13.46
N LYS A 181 -4.30 22.56 -13.46
CA LYS A 181 -4.84 21.84 -12.30
C LYS A 181 -3.88 21.87 -11.10
N ILE A 182 -2.58 21.86 -11.36
CA ILE A 182 -1.57 21.97 -10.29
C ILE A 182 -1.57 23.38 -9.71
N LEU A 183 -1.56 24.41 -10.57
CA LEU A 183 -1.60 25.81 -10.14
C LEU A 183 -2.87 26.12 -9.36
N GLU A 184 -4.03 25.75 -9.89
CA GLU A 184 -5.32 25.92 -9.20
C GLU A 184 -5.36 25.20 -7.85
N PHE A 185 -4.76 24.01 -7.76
CA PHE A 185 -4.72 23.28 -6.50
C PHE A 185 -3.79 23.97 -5.50
N SER A 186 -2.59 24.36 -5.92
CA SER A 186 -1.64 25.09 -5.06
C SER A 186 -2.22 26.43 -4.59
N ASP A 187 -2.87 27.18 -5.48
CA ASP A 187 -3.53 28.44 -5.17
C ASP A 187 -4.69 28.26 -4.19
N TRP A 188 -5.51 27.22 -4.39
CA TRP A 188 -6.60 26.89 -3.47
C TRP A 188 -6.08 26.44 -2.10
N MET A 189 -4.96 25.73 -2.04
CA MET A 189 -4.31 25.36 -0.78
C MET A 189 -3.62 26.55 -0.11
N GLY A 190 -3.23 27.59 -0.87
CA GLY A 190 -2.42 28.70 -0.36
C GLY A 190 -1.01 28.28 0.07
N ILE A 191 -0.57 27.09 -0.33
CA ILE A 191 0.77 26.54 -0.06
C ILE A 191 1.30 25.86 -1.32
N GLU A 192 2.62 25.86 -1.47
CA GLU A 192 3.29 25.25 -2.63
C GLU A 192 3.20 23.72 -2.58
N ILE A 193 2.90 23.11 -3.72
CA ILE A 193 2.99 21.67 -3.92
C ILE A 193 4.33 21.34 -4.57
N ARG A 194 5.15 20.51 -3.92
CA ARG A 194 6.45 20.07 -4.43
C ARG A 194 6.49 18.56 -4.61
N PRO A 195 7.03 18.04 -5.72
CA PRO A 195 7.25 16.61 -5.87
C PRO A 195 8.44 16.16 -5.00
N TYR A 196 8.37 14.93 -4.52
CA TYR A 196 9.50 14.24 -3.92
C TYR A 196 9.53 12.82 -4.46
N LYS A 197 10.58 12.51 -5.23
CA LYS A 197 10.77 11.19 -5.83
C LYS A 197 11.01 10.14 -4.74
N ILE A 198 10.29 9.03 -4.84
CA ILE A 198 10.43 7.86 -3.97
C ILE A 198 10.48 6.58 -4.80
N THR A 199 10.87 5.46 -4.21
CA THR A 199 10.61 4.14 -4.80
C THR A 199 9.31 3.56 -4.23
N LEU A 200 8.73 2.58 -4.92
CA LEU A 200 7.56 1.84 -4.42
C LEU A 200 7.93 0.63 -3.56
N ASP A 201 9.19 0.46 -3.14
CA ASP A 201 9.64 -0.75 -2.44
C ASP A 201 8.92 -0.96 -1.11
N ARG A 202 8.58 0.13 -0.42
CA ARG A 202 7.76 0.05 0.79
C ARG A 202 6.39 -0.55 0.50
N LEU A 203 5.70 -0.07 -0.53
CA LEU A 203 4.39 -0.60 -0.94
C LEU A 203 4.52 -2.07 -1.34
N LYS A 204 5.56 -2.43 -2.11
CA LYS A 204 5.85 -3.82 -2.51
C LYS A 204 6.11 -4.74 -1.30
N ASN A 205 6.87 -4.28 -0.31
CA ASN A 205 7.09 -5.02 0.93
C ASN A 205 5.78 -5.22 1.70
N LEU A 206 4.94 -4.19 1.81
CA LEU A 206 3.65 -4.32 2.49
C LEU A 206 2.73 -5.35 1.82
N PHE A 207 2.76 -5.46 0.50
CA PHE A 207 2.09 -6.54 -0.23
C PHE A 207 2.70 -7.92 0.08
N THR A 208 4.03 -8.01 0.09
CA THR A 208 4.77 -9.23 0.40
C THR A 208 4.45 -9.73 1.81
N ASP A 209 4.44 -8.82 2.78
CA ASP A 209 4.10 -9.10 4.18
C ASP A 209 2.69 -9.69 4.31
N CYS A 210 1.72 -9.23 3.51
CA CYS A 210 0.38 -9.84 3.48
C CYS A 210 0.42 -11.29 2.98
N VAL A 211 1.22 -11.59 1.95
CA VAL A 211 1.35 -12.96 1.42
C VAL A 211 2.07 -13.86 2.43
N VAL A 212 3.11 -13.36 3.08
CA VAL A 212 3.83 -14.06 4.16
C VAL A 212 2.88 -14.39 5.30
N SER A 213 2.11 -13.41 5.78
CA SER A 213 1.14 -13.60 6.86
C SER A 213 0.06 -14.64 6.51
N ASP A 214 -0.42 -14.64 5.26
CA ASP A 214 -1.39 -15.63 4.80
C ASP A 214 -0.80 -17.05 4.76
N LEU A 215 0.43 -17.20 4.27
CA LEU A 215 1.11 -18.50 4.25
C LEU A 215 1.37 -19.02 5.66
N GLU A 216 1.75 -18.15 6.60
CA GLU A 216 1.92 -18.52 8.01
C GLU A 216 0.62 -19.04 8.62
N LYS A 217 -0.52 -18.39 8.33
CA LYS A 217 -1.85 -18.86 8.77
C LYS A 217 -2.21 -20.20 8.14
N GLU A 218 -1.97 -20.38 6.84
CA GLU A 218 -2.24 -21.65 6.13
C GLU A 218 -1.41 -22.81 6.68
N ILE A 219 -0.12 -22.57 6.94
CA ILE A 219 0.78 -23.54 7.56
C ILE A 219 0.30 -23.89 8.97
N ALA A 220 -0.05 -22.90 9.78
CA ALA A 220 -0.55 -23.11 11.15
C ALA A 220 -1.86 -23.93 11.16
N GLU A 221 -2.80 -23.62 10.26
CA GLU A 221 -4.05 -24.35 10.11
C GLU A 221 -3.80 -25.80 9.65
N LEU A 222 -2.92 -26.01 8.68
CA LEU A 222 -2.56 -27.36 8.22
C LEU A 222 -1.89 -28.16 9.35
N LYS A 223 -0.97 -27.55 10.11
CA LYS A 223 -0.33 -28.17 11.28
C LYS A 223 -1.34 -28.56 12.36
N SER A 224 -2.33 -27.73 12.64
CA SER A 224 -3.38 -28.06 13.63
C SER A 224 -4.28 -29.24 13.22
N ARG A 225 -4.37 -29.54 11.91
CA ARG A 225 -5.18 -30.63 11.36
C ARG A 225 -4.41 -31.94 11.18
N LEU A 226 -3.09 -31.92 11.34
CA LEU A 226 -2.26 -33.11 11.19
C LEU A 226 -2.53 -34.08 12.34
N PRO A 227 -2.93 -35.33 12.05
CA PRO A 227 -3.08 -36.33 13.09
C PRO A 227 -1.70 -36.75 13.62
N ALA A 228 -1.60 -36.98 14.93
CA ALA A 228 -0.34 -37.36 15.58
C ALA A 228 0.27 -38.66 15.01
N HIS A 229 -0.58 -39.54 14.49
CA HIS A 229 -0.20 -40.75 13.77
C HIS A 229 -1.04 -40.87 12.49
N SER A 230 -0.43 -41.39 11.42
CA SER A 230 -1.11 -41.65 10.13
C SER A 230 -1.46 -40.40 9.30
N ALA A 231 -0.63 -39.35 9.37
CA ALA A 231 -0.73 -38.23 8.43
C ALA A 231 -0.56 -38.73 6.98
N LYS A 232 -1.46 -38.29 6.08
CA LYS A 232 -1.38 -38.68 4.67
C LYS A 232 -0.12 -38.07 4.03
N PRO A 233 0.61 -38.81 3.19
CA PRO A 233 1.80 -38.28 2.50
C PRO A 233 1.54 -36.97 1.73
N SER A 234 0.36 -36.80 1.16
CA SER A 234 -0.03 -35.57 0.46
C SER A 234 -0.11 -34.33 1.37
N MET A 235 -0.50 -34.49 2.65
CA MET A 235 -0.53 -33.38 3.60
C MET A 235 0.89 -32.97 4.02
N ILE A 236 1.78 -33.94 4.17
CA ILE A 236 3.20 -33.70 4.49
C ILE A 236 3.86 -32.96 3.33
N GLN A 237 3.67 -33.45 2.10
CA GLN A 237 4.20 -32.80 0.90
C GLN A 237 3.67 -31.37 0.72
N GLN A 238 2.38 -31.14 0.98
CA GLN A 238 1.80 -29.80 0.93
C GLN A 238 2.44 -28.87 1.98
N LEU A 239 2.65 -29.37 3.19
CA LEU A 239 3.28 -28.59 4.26
C LEU A 239 4.71 -28.19 3.88
N GLU A 240 5.52 -29.14 3.41
CA GLU A 240 6.90 -28.89 2.96
C GLU A 240 6.95 -27.82 1.85
N GLN A 241 6.05 -27.91 0.86
CA GLN A 241 5.96 -26.92 -0.21
C GLN A 241 5.61 -25.51 0.30
N LEU A 242 4.68 -25.41 1.26
CA LEU A 242 4.29 -24.13 1.85
C LEU A 242 5.42 -23.55 2.70
N GLU A 243 6.10 -24.37 3.50
CA GLU A 243 7.25 -23.94 4.32
C GLU A 243 8.43 -23.48 3.44
N GLU A 244 8.74 -24.20 2.36
CA GLU A 244 9.77 -23.78 1.40
C GLU A 244 9.41 -22.44 0.73
N LYS A 245 8.13 -22.26 0.36
CA LYS A 245 7.65 -20.99 -0.21
C LYS A 245 7.76 -19.85 0.82
N LEU A 246 7.40 -20.10 2.07
CA LEU A 246 7.48 -19.11 3.15
C LEU A 246 8.94 -18.68 3.39
N GLU A 247 9.87 -19.63 3.45
CA GLU A 247 11.29 -19.34 3.68
C GLU A 247 11.89 -18.49 2.56
N LYS A 248 11.57 -18.80 1.30
CA LYS A 248 11.96 -18.00 0.15
C LYS A 248 11.44 -16.56 0.24
N LEU A 249 10.18 -16.37 0.61
CA LEU A 249 9.58 -15.05 0.73
C LEU A 249 10.15 -14.23 1.90
N ARG A 250 10.53 -14.89 3.00
CA ARG A 250 11.21 -14.23 4.13
C ARG A 250 12.62 -13.76 3.78
N GLY A 251 13.28 -14.44 2.85
CA GLY A 251 14.54 -13.97 2.26
C GLY A 251 14.37 -12.59 1.62
N ILE A 252 13.31 -12.43 0.81
CA ILE A 252 13.06 -11.22 0.03
C ILE A 252 12.81 -10.01 0.93
N LYS A 253 13.79 -9.09 0.98
CA LYS A 253 13.58 -7.76 1.54
C LYS A 253 13.86 -6.69 0.50
N LEU A 254 12.81 -6.01 0.02
CA LEU A 254 12.97 -4.94 -0.97
C LEU A 254 13.48 -3.69 -0.29
N ILE A 255 14.76 -3.36 -0.46
CA ILE A 255 15.33 -2.16 0.14
C ILE A 255 15.32 -1.04 -0.89
N ALA A 256 14.77 0.12 -0.52
CA ALA A 256 14.94 1.31 -1.34
C ALA A 256 16.43 1.69 -1.38
N PRO A 257 17.02 1.98 -2.56
CA PRO A 257 18.31 2.64 -2.59
C PRO A 257 18.16 3.94 -1.81
N CYS A 258 18.85 4.01 -0.67
CA CYS A 258 19.07 5.26 0.00
C CYS A 258 19.66 6.24 -1.03
N HIS A 259 18.98 7.37 -1.28
CA HIS A 259 19.41 8.39 -2.25
C HIS A 259 20.81 8.97 -1.93
N CYS A 260 21.34 8.66 -0.74
CA CYS A 260 22.72 8.84 -0.36
C CYS A 260 23.55 7.61 -0.80
N THR A 261 24.34 7.76 -1.86
CA THR A 261 25.33 6.79 -2.40
C THR A 261 26.24 6.15 -1.34
N LYS A 262 26.36 6.77 -0.17
CA LYS A 262 27.12 6.32 1.01
C LYS A 262 26.68 4.96 1.58
N TYR A 263 25.39 4.59 1.44
CA TYR A 263 24.88 3.34 2.03
C TYR A 263 24.80 2.19 1.03
N THR A 264 24.75 2.47 -0.27
CA THR A 264 24.73 1.45 -1.31
C THR A 264 25.98 0.57 -1.26
N GLN A 265 27.17 1.15 -1.05
CA GLN A 265 28.41 0.40 -0.89
C GLN A 265 28.42 -0.45 0.39
N LYS A 266 27.85 0.05 1.49
CA LYS A 266 27.76 -0.70 2.76
C LYS A 266 26.78 -1.87 2.68
N ILE A 267 25.65 -1.69 1.99
CA ILE A 267 24.67 -2.77 1.74
C ILE A 267 25.31 -3.83 0.83
N ARG A 268 25.98 -3.42 -0.25
CA ARG A 268 26.76 -4.34 -1.11
C ARG A 268 27.82 -5.12 -0.35
N ALA A 269 28.57 -4.45 0.54
CA ALA A 269 29.61 -5.10 1.33
C ALA A 269 29.04 -6.08 2.37
N ARG A 270 27.88 -5.76 2.95
CA ARG A 270 27.24 -6.58 3.99
C ARG A 270 26.52 -7.81 3.43
N TYR A 271 25.97 -7.74 2.23
CA TYR A 271 25.18 -8.80 1.60
C TYR A 271 25.79 -9.28 0.28
N ALA A 272 27.13 -9.32 0.20
CA ALA A 272 27.87 -9.52 -1.06
C ALA A 272 27.54 -10.84 -1.80
N GLY A 273 27.09 -11.89 -1.08
CA GLY A 273 26.70 -13.18 -1.65
C GLY A 273 25.23 -13.30 -2.08
N GLU A 274 24.36 -12.41 -1.58
CA GLU A 274 22.90 -12.39 -1.81
C GLU A 274 22.50 -11.21 -2.72
N PHE A 275 23.43 -10.29 -2.97
CA PHE A 275 23.23 -9.09 -3.79
C PHE A 275 22.94 -9.42 -5.26
N ARG A 276 21.73 -9.14 -5.73
CA ARG A 276 21.37 -9.19 -7.17
C ARG A 276 20.75 -7.89 -7.65
N ARG A 277 21.28 -7.36 -8.76
CA ARG A 277 20.83 -6.10 -9.38
C ARG A 277 19.81 -6.41 -10.46
N ILE A 278 18.54 -6.06 -10.23
CA ILE A 278 17.50 -6.16 -11.26
C ILE A 278 17.52 -4.86 -12.09
N GLN A 279 17.72 -4.95 -13.41
CA GLN A 279 17.52 -3.81 -14.34
C GLN A 279 16.02 -3.70 -14.65
N ALA A 280 15.35 -2.55 -14.66
CA ALA A 280 15.73 -1.14 -14.55
C ALA A 280 14.97 -0.46 -13.38
N GLY A 281 15.53 0.59 -12.78
CA GLY A 281 14.86 1.36 -11.72
C GLY A 281 15.12 0.94 -10.27
N GLY A 282 16.07 0.03 -10.02
CA GLY A 282 16.80 -0.07 -8.75
C GLY A 282 16.02 -0.59 -7.55
N VAL A 283 15.44 -1.79 -7.67
CA VAL A 283 14.94 -2.57 -6.51
C VAL A 283 16.10 -3.38 -5.93
N ILE A 284 16.28 -3.38 -4.60
CA ILE A 284 17.30 -4.18 -3.89
C ILE A 284 16.63 -5.43 -3.35
N GLU A 285 17.08 -6.62 -3.74
CA GLU A 285 16.72 -7.90 -3.12
C GLU A 285 17.91 -8.34 -2.24
N ILE A 286 17.63 -8.70 -0.99
CA ILE A 286 18.48 -9.55 -0.16
C ILE A 286 17.82 -10.91 -0.16
#